data_AF-A0A1H2WNN3-F1
#
_entry.id   AF-A0A1H2WNN3-F1
#
_cell.length_a   1.000
_cell.length_b   1.000
_cell.length_c   1.000
_cell.angle_alpha   90.00
_cell.angle_beta   90.00
_cell.angle_gamma   90.00
#
_symmetry.space_group_name_H-M   'P 1'
#
loop_
_entity.id
_entity.type
_entity.pdbx_description
1 polymer ?
#
loop_
_entity_poly.entity_id
_entity_poly.type
_entity_poly.pdbx_seq_one_letter_code
_entity_poly.pdbx_strand_id
1 'polypeptide(L)'
;NAHESVTLRERNAQVAGLPNQTQHNQTKTLSGGESARAREEISLELNRLLGKSPNPMQVELMAAYSEPGIGMDVELVKRAIRVAALKNKDLNYATAILKKQHERGIQTVAQAEADDASRQAAIASRANEKTPRGTNRTRDKPVDPDPRYANFYALFPEEAK
;
A
#
# COMPACT_ATOMS: atom_id res chain seq x y z
N ASN A 1 15.33 34.38 61.15
CA ASN A 1 14.44 35.08 60.20
C ASN A 1 14.95 34.83 58.79
N ALA A 2 14.20 34.31 57.83
CA ALA A 2 12.82 33.86 57.76
C ALA A 2 12.64 33.39 56.30
N HIS A 3 12.02 32.22 56.11
CA HIS A 3 11.10 31.85 55.01
C HIS A 3 11.62 31.89 53.55
N GLU A 4 11.71 30.73 52.88
CA GLU A 4 10.73 30.22 51.88
C GLU A 4 11.04 30.74 50.46
N SER A 5 10.74 30.13 49.31
CA SER A 5 10.24 28.83 48.84
C SER A 5 10.05 29.02 47.32
N VAL A 6 10.37 27.99 46.52
CA VAL A 6 9.65 27.61 45.27
C VAL A 6 9.64 28.65 44.12
N THR A 7 10.22 28.39 42.95
CA THR A 7 9.48 27.69 41.87
C THR A 7 10.39 27.04 40.83
N LEU A 8 10.14 25.74 40.61
CA LEU A 8 10.32 25.04 39.34
C LEU A 8 9.57 25.76 38.21
N ARG A 9 10.30 26.18 37.17
CA ARG A 9 9.90 26.48 35.78
C ARG A 9 11.14 27.18 35.21
N GLU A 10 11.99 26.59 34.40
CA GLU A 10 11.72 26.15 33.03
C GLU A 10 12.82 25.14 32.62
N ARG A 11 12.50 23.84 32.70
CA ARG A 11 13.10 22.85 31.80
C ARG A 11 11.98 22.42 30.88
N ASN A 12 11.92 22.98 29.67
CA ASN A 12 11.41 22.28 28.50
C ASN A 12 11.65 23.10 27.23
N ALA A 13 12.16 22.40 26.22
CA ALA A 13 12.11 22.73 24.80
C ALA A 13 13.04 23.82 24.26
N GLN A 14 14.36 23.65 24.43
CA GLN A 14 15.27 23.91 23.31
C GLN A 14 15.19 22.72 22.34
N VAL A 15 14.20 22.76 21.44
CA VAL A 15 14.23 22.03 20.17
C VAL A 15 13.95 23.07 19.08
N ALA A 16 14.86 24.04 19.00
CA ALA A 16 14.94 24.95 17.87
C ALA A 16 16.11 24.45 17.00
N GLY A 17 15.79 23.96 15.80
CA GLY A 17 16.80 23.63 14.80
C GLY A 17 16.68 22.22 14.20
N LEU A 18 15.51 21.86 13.68
CA LEU A 18 15.46 20.92 12.56
C LEU A 18 15.78 21.72 11.29
N PRO A 19 16.95 21.58 10.65
CA PRO A 19 17.03 21.86 9.23
C PRO A 19 16.21 20.76 8.56
N ASN A 20 15.00 21.11 8.16
CA ASN A 20 14.21 20.38 7.18
C ASN A 20 15.05 20.34 5.90
N GLN A 21 15.91 19.33 5.76
CA GLN A 21 16.58 19.03 4.50
C GLN A 21 15.51 18.51 3.56
N THR A 22 14.77 19.44 2.96
CA THR A 22 14.17 19.25 1.66
C THR A 22 15.33 19.03 0.70
N GLN A 23 15.80 17.79 0.60
CA GLN A 23 16.74 17.42 -0.45
C GLN A 23 16.02 17.70 -1.76
N HIS A 24 16.53 18.71 -2.46
CA HIS A 24 16.18 19.00 -3.83
C HIS A 24 16.26 17.67 -4.60
N ASN A 25 15.11 17.15 -5.05
CA ASN A 25 15.06 16.21 -6.15
C ASN A 25 15.67 16.94 -7.34
N GLN A 26 16.99 16.82 -7.48
CA GLN A 26 17.69 17.13 -8.71
C GLN A 26 17.04 16.23 -9.75
N THR A 27 16.24 16.82 -10.64
CA THR A 27 15.83 16.20 -11.89
C THR A 27 17.10 15.93 -12.68
N LYS A 28 17.70 14.77 -12.41
CA LYS A 28 18.87 14.28 -13.10
C LYS A 28 18.38 13.96 -14.51
N THR A 29 18.59 14.89 -15.42
CA THR A 29 18.35 14.66 -16.85
C THR A 29 19.28 13.55 -17.28
N LEU A 30 18.73 12.39 -17.62
CA LEU A 30 19.53 11.30 -18.15
C LEU A 30 20.23 11.79 -19.42
N SER A 31 21.55 11.73 -19.43
CA SER A 31 22.34 11.89 -20.67
C SER A 31 21.94 10.78 -21.65
N GLY A 32 22.13 10.97 -22.96
CA GLY A 32 21.77 9.96 -23.97
C GLY A 32 22.38 8.57 -23.70
N GLY A 33 23.53 8.51 -23.02
CA GLY A 33 24.14 7.25 -22.57
C GLY A 33 23.44 6.61 -21.35
N GLU A 34 22.82 7.39 -20.48
CA GLU A 34 22.07 6.89 -19.33
C GLU A 34 20.70 6.33 -19.75
N SER A 35 19.99 6.94 -20.71
CA SER A 35 18.76 6.37 -21.28
C SER A 35 19.04 5.05 -22.02
N ALA A 36 20.17 4.92 -22.73
CA ALA A 36 20.57 3.67 -23.37
C ALA A 36 20.80 2.54 -22.35
N ARG A 37 21.48 2.84 -21.23
CA ARG A 37 21.67 1.89 -20.12
C ARG A 37 20.35 1.48 -19.48
N ALA A 38 19.44 2.42 -19.25
CA ALA A 38 18.12 2.12 -18.71
C ALA A 38 17.35 1.12 -19.59
N ARG A 39 17.37 1.32 -20.91
CA ARG A 39 16.75 0.39 -21.89
C ARG A 39 17.38 -1.00 -21.84
N GLU A 40 18.70 -1.06 -21.76
CA GLU A 40 19.43 -2.34 -21.65
C GLU A 40 19.05 -3.09 -20.37
N GLU A 41 19.06 -2.42 -19.22
CA GLU A 41 18.69 -3.04 -17.95
C GLU A 41 17.25 -3.55 -17.92
N ILE A 42 16.31 -2.77 -18.46
CA ILE A 42 14.91 -3.14 -18.59
C ILE A 42 14.76 -4.34 -19.53
N SER A 43 15.48 -4.35 -20.65
CA SER A 43 15.49 -5.47 -21.59
C SER A 43 15.98 -6.77 -20.94
N LEU A 44 17.07 -6.70 -20.16
CA LEU A 44 17.60 -7.84 -19.41
C LEU A 44 16.59 -8.37 -18.40
N GLU A 45 15.93 -7.49 -17.65
CA GLU A 45 14.91 -7.89 -16.66
C GLU A 45 13.70 -8.55 -17.34
N LEU A 46 13.22 -7.98 -18.45
CA LEU A 46 12.11 -8.55 -19.22
C LEU A 46 12.48 -9.92 -19.82
N ASN A 47 13.69 -10.06 -20.39
CA ASN A 47 14.15 -11.34 -20.93
C ASN A 47 14.21 -12.42 -19.83
N ARG A 48 14.73 -12.05 -18.65
CA ARG A 48 14.80 -12.94 -17.49
C ARG A 48 13.42 -13.43 -17.05
N LEU A 49 12.42 -12.57 -17.05
CA LEU A 49 11.08 -12.88 -16.55
C LEU A 49 10.18 -13.57 -17.60
N LEU A 50 10.34 -13.21 -18.87
CA LEU A 50 9.54 -13.79 -19.96
C LEU A 50 10.14 -15.08 -20.52
N GLY A 51 11.41 -15.38 -20.24
CA GLY A 51 12.13 -16.54 -20.78
C GLY A 51 12.37 -16.46 -22.29
N LYS A 52 12.18 -15.28 -22.89
CA LYS A 52 12.34 -15.01 -24.31
C LYS A 52 12.73 -13.55 -24.51
N SER A 53 13.36 -13.26 -25.64
CA SER A 53 13.70 -11.89 -26.01
C SER A 53 12.47 -10.98 -25.99
N PRO A 54 12.50 -9.85 -25.25
CA PRO A 54 11.38 -8.93 -25.20
C PRO A 54 11.19 -8.24 -26.55
N ASN A 55 9.95 -7.89 -26.87
CA ASN A 55 9.65 -7.07 -28.04
C ASN A 55 10.25 -5.66 -27.81
N PRO A 56 10.93 -5.04 -28.78
CA PRO A 56 11.44 -3.67 -28.66
C PRO A 56 10.40 -2.67 -28.13
N MET A 57 9.14 -2.79 -28.55
CA MET A 57 8.06 -1.92 -28.09
C MET A 57 7.78 -2.07 -26.58
N GLN A 58 7.98 -3.26 -26.01
CA GLN A 58 7.83 -3.50 -24.57
C GLN A 58 8.95 -2.83 -23.77
N VAL A 59 10.17 -2.84 -24.31
CA VAL A 59 11.32 -2.16 -23.70
C VAL A 59 11.09 -0.65 -23.74
N GLU A 60 10.70 -0.09 -24.89
CA GLU A 60 10.38 1.33 -25.02
C GLU A 60 9.25 1.77 -24.08
N LEU A 61 8.16 0.97 -24.00
CA LEU A 61 7.03 1.25 -23.12
C LEU A 61 7.45 1.37 -21.64
N MET A 62 8.36 0.50 -21.20
CA MET A 62 8.86 0.53 -19.82
C MET A 62 9.90 1.63 -19.62
N ALA A 63 10.82 1.81 -20.57
CA ALA A 63 11.88 2.82 -20.51
C ALA A 63 11.34 4.25 -20.54
N ALA A 64 10.19 4.48 -21.17
CA ALA A 64 9.51 5.78 -21.19
C ALA A 64 9.27 6.36 -19.79
N TYR A 65 9.07 5.51 -18.76
CA TYR A 65 8.89 5.96 -17.38
C TYR A 65 10.18 6.51 -16.75
N SER A 66 11.35 6.10 -17.25
CA SER A 66 12.64 6.60 -16.79
C SER A 66 13.16 7.79 -17.59
N GLU A 67 12.55 8.10 -18.74
CA GLU A 67 12.91 9.28 -19.52
C GLU A 67 12.65 10.58 -18.70
N PRO A 68 13.40 11.67 -18.97
CA PRO A 68 13.37 12.89 -18.14
C PRO A 68 12.00 13.53 -17.92
N GLY A 69 11.02 13.28 -18.82
CA GLY A 69 9.66 13.79 -18.67
C GLY A 69 8.86 13.17 -17.52
N ILE A 70 9.21 11.94 -17.12
CA ILE A 70 8.59 11.21 -16.00
C ILE A 70 9.59 11.06 -14.85
N GLY A 71 10.83 10.69 -15.17
CA GLY A 71 11.96 10.68 -14.23
C GLY A 71 11.86 9.62 -13.13
N MET A 72 11.23 8.47 -13.40
CA MET A 72 11.25 7.35 -12.46
C MET A 72 12.58 6.60 -12.51
N ASP A 73 13.03 6.19 -11.32
CA ASP A 73 14.19 5.33 -11.16
C ASP A 73 14.00 4.00 -11.92
N VAL A 74 15.05 3.54 -12.61
CA VAL A 74 15.04 2.31 -13.40
C VAL A 74 14.74 1.10 -12.49
N GLU A 75 15.24 1.11 -11.25
CA GLU A 75 14.93 0.06 -10.28
C GLU A 75 13.46 0.04 -9.88
N LEU A 76 12.77 1.19 -9.86
CA LEU A 76 11.33 1.25 -9.63
C LEU A 76 10.55 0.62 -10.79
N VAL A 77 10.98 0.88 -12.03
CA VAL A 77 10.42 0.24 -13.23
C VAL A 77 10.62 -1.27 -13.19
N LYS A 78 11.85 -1.74 -12.90
CA LYS A 78 12.16 -3.18 -12.75
C LYS A 78 11.33 -3.82 -11.64
N ARG A 79 11.13 -3.13 -10.50
CA ARG A 79 10.25 -3.59 -9.42
C ARG A 79 8.81 -3.81 -9.91
N ALA A 80 8.24 -2.88 -10.68
CA ALA A 80 6.89 -3.02 -11.20
C ALA A 80 6.76 -4.23 -12.15
N ILE A 81 7.77 -4.47 -13.01
CA ILE A 81 7.81 -5.64 -13.91
C ILE A 81 7.86 -6.93 -13.08
N ARG A 82 8.73 -7.00 -12.05
CA ARG A 82 8.81 -8.16 -11.14
C ARG A 82 7.49 -8.42 -10.43
N VAL A 83 6.82 -7.38 -9.94
CA VAL A 83 5.51 -7.52 -9.27
C VAL A 83 4.44 -8.05 -10.23
N ALA A 84 4.43 -7.60 -11.48
CA ALA A 84 3.53 -8.14 -12.49
C ALA A 84 3.80 -9.62 -12.76
N ALA A 85 5.07 -10.00 -12.93
CA ALA A 85 5.47 -11.39 -13.13
C ALA A 85 5.08 -12.29 -11.93
N LEU A 86 5.36 -11.86 -10.69
CA LEU A 86 4.98 -12.59 -9.48
C LEU A 86 3.46 -12.82 -9.36
N LYS A 87 2.65 -11.92 -9.92
CA LYS A 87 1.19 -12.03 -9.93
C LYS A 87 0.65 -12.74 -11.18
N ASN A 88 1.51 -13.28 -12.04
CA ASN A 88 1.17 -13.84 -13.34
C ASN A 88 0.32 -12.86 -14.18
N LYS A 89 0.71 -11.58 -14.17
CA LYS A 89 0.08 -10.51 -14.94
C LYS A 89 0.99 -10.05 -16.06
N ASP A 90 0.38 -9.40 -17.04
CA ASP A 90 1.06 -8.84 -18.20
C ASP A 90 1.74 -7.50 -17.88
N LEU A 91 2.43 -6.93 -18.88
CA LEU A 91 3.06 -5.62 -18.74
C LEU A 91 2.05 -4.47 -18.60
N ASN A 92 0.78 -4.66 -18.97
CA ASN A 92 -0.26 -3.66 -18.71
C ASN A 92 -0.52 -3.51 -17.20
N TYR A 93 -0.34 -4.59 -16.44
CA TYR A 93 -0.37 -4.50 -14.98
C TYR A 93 0.83 -3.71 -14.44
N ALA A 94 2.02 -3.90 -15.00
CA ALA A 94 3.20 -3.12 -14.63
C ALA A 94 3.03 -1.63 -14.95
N THR A 95 2.51 -1.28 -16.14
CA THR A 95 2.21 0.13 -16.49
C THR A 95 1.17 0.73 -15.55
N ALA A 96 0.14 -0.02 -15.15
CA ALA A 96 -0.86 0.47 -14.20
C ALA A 96 -0.27 0.76 -12.80
N ILE A 97 0.73 -0.03 -12.36
CA ILE A 97 1.47 0.25 -11.13
C ILE A 97 2.25 1.56 -11.27
N LEU A 98 3.05 1.69 -12.32
CA LEU A 98 3.90 2.85 -12.57
C LEU A 98 3.08 4.11 -12.74
N LYS A 99 1.98 4.06 -13.50
CA LYS A 99 1.06 5.19 -13.64
C LYS A 99 0.53 5.67 -12.28
N LYS A 100 0.07 4.76 -11.43
CA LYS A 100 -0.43 5.11 -10.08
C LYS A 100 0.66 5.66 -9.16
N GLN A 101 1.90 5.19 -9.31
CA GLN A 101 3.04 5.70 -8.55
C GLN A 101 3.41 7.11 -9.02
N HIS A 102 3.40 7.34 -10.34
CA HIS A 102 3.65 8.65 -10.93
C HIS A 102 2.60 9.68 -10.50
N GLU A 103 1.32 9.30 -10.52
CA GLU A 103 0.22 10.13 -10.00
C GLU A 103 0.37 10.51 -8.51
N ARG A 104 1.13 9.73 -7.74
CA ARG A 104 1.47 10.02 -6.33
C ARG A 104 2.81 10.73 -6.15
N GLY A 105 3.52 11.05 -7.22
CA GLY A 105 4.86 11.64 -7.15
C GLY A 105 5.94 10.67 -6.65
N ILE A 106 5.70 9.37 -6.73
CA ILE A 106 6.68 8.34 -6.35
C ILE A 106 7.62 8.13 -7.53
N GLN A 107 8.90 8.39 -7.33
CA GLN A 107 9.95 8.26 -8.34
C GLN A 107 11.01 7.20 -7.97
N THR A 108 11.12 6.82 -6.69
CA THR A 108 12.13 5.88 -6.21
C THR A 108 11.53 4.65 -5.54
N VAL A 109 12.32 3.57 -5.45
CA VAL A 109 11.92 2.34 -4.74
C VAL A 109 11.60 2.61 -3.26
N ALA A 110 12.43 3.39 -2.58
CA ALA A 110 12.23 3.71 -1.16
C ALA A 110 10.89 4.42 -0.90
N GLN A 111 10.49 5.34 -1.78
CA GLN A 111 9.18 6.00 -1.70
C GLN A 111 8.03 5.01 -1.94
N ALA A 112 8.21 4.06 -2.87
CA ALA A 112 7.22 3.04 -3.14
C ALA A 112 7.03 2.07 -1.95
N GLU A 113 8.12 1.70 -1.26
CA GLU A 113 8.06 0.88 -0.05
C GLU A 113 7.36 1.60 1.10
N ALA A 114 7.62 2.89 1.28
CA ALA A 114 6.92 3.70 2.28
C ALA A 114 5.41 3.83 1.98
N ASP A 115 5.02 4.00 0.72
CA ASP A 115 3.60 4.01 0.30
C ASP A 115 2.94 2.65 0.55
N ASP A 116 3.60 1.56 0.17
CA ASP A 116 3.10 0.20 0.35
C ASP A 116 2.93 -0.14 1.85
N ALA A 117 3.90 0.22 2.69
CA ALA A 117 3.82 0.04 4.15
C ALA A 117 2.65 0.84 4.76
N SER A 118 2.49 2.11 4.35
CA SER A 118 1.40 2.97 4.79
C SER A 118 0.04 2.39 4.44
N ARG A 119 -0.09 1.83 3.22
CA ARG A 119 -1.31 1.17 2.74
C ARG A 119 -1.60 -0.12 3.50
N GLN A 120 -0.57 -0.93 3.76
CA GLN A 120 -0.74 -2.17 4.50
C GLN A 120 -1.18 -1.91 5.95
N ALA A 121 -0.63 -0.87 6.59
CA ALA A 121 -1.08 -0.41 7.91
C ALA A 121 -2.53 0.10 7.89
N ALA A 122 -2.94 0.83 6.85
CA ALA A 122 -4.33 1.29 6.67
C ALA A 122 -5.31 0.13 6.44
N ILE A 123 -4.88 -0.94 5.76
CA ILE A 123 -5.70 -2.15 5.57
C ILE A 123 -5.81 -2.93 6.89
N ALA A 124 -4.71 -3.10 7.61
CA ALA A 124 -4.67 -3.81 8.88
C ALA A 124 -5.53 -3.12 9.96
N SER A 125 -5.48 -1.79 10.05
CA SER A 125 -6.34 -1.02 10.98
C SER A 125 -7.83 -1.19 10.67
N ARG A 126 -8.23 -1.16 9.39
CA ARG A 126 -9.62 -1.42 8.98
C ARG A 126 -10.08 -2.85 9.22
N ALA A 127 -9.18 -3.83 9.14
CA ALA A 127 -9.51 -5.23 9.46
C ALA A 127 -9.81 -5.40 10.96
N ASN A 128 -9.12 -4.64 11.81
CA ASN A 128 -9.30 -4.68 13.27
C ASN A 128 -10.60 -3.98 13.73
N GLU A 129 -11.13 -3.02 12.97
CA GLU A 129 -12.44 -2.42 13.24
C GLU A 129 -13.63 -3.33 12.89
N LYS A 130 -13.39 -4.41 12.11
CA LYS A 130 -14.41 -5.37 11.66
C LYS A 130 -14.51 -6.65 12.48
N THR A 131 -13.87 -6.73 13.65
CA THR A 131 -14.17 -7.83 14.58
C THR A 131 -15.59 -7.70 15.13
N PRO A 132 -16.42 -8.76 15.04
CA PRO A 132 -17.82 -8.70 15.41
C PRO A 132 -17.95 -8.54 16.92
N ARG A 133 -18.58 -7.43 17.32
CA ARG A 133 -19.03 -7.19 18.68
C ARG A 133 -20.19 -8.16 18.96
N GLY A 134 -19.88 -9.26 19.65
CA GLY A 134 -20.85 -10.02 20.46
C GLY A 134 -21.15 -11.45 20.01
N THR A 135 -20.22 -12.38 20.19
CA THR A 135 -20.59 -13.77 20.46
C THR A 135 -21.02 -13.91 21.92
N ASN A 136 -22.25 -13.51 22.24
CA ASN A 136 -22.86 -13.90 23.51
C ASN A 136 -23.25 -15.38 23.44
N ARG A 137 -22.32 -16.24 23.83
CA ARG A 137 -22.63 -17.57 24.36
C ARG A 137 -23.29 -17.38 25.73
N THR A 138 -24.60 -17.57 25.79
CA THR A 138 -25.31 -18.29 26.87
C THR A 138 -26.79 -18.28 26.55
N ARG A 139 -27.35 -19.40 26.09
CA ARG A 139 -28.74 -19.78 26.40
C ARG A 139 -29.02 -21.23 26.01
N ASP A 140 -28.62 -22.16 26.86
CA ASP A 140 -29.48 -23.28 27.20
C ASP A 140 -30.79 -22.71 27.78
N LYS A 141 -31.70 -22.30 26.91
CA LYS A 141 -33.10 -22.20 27.29
C LYS A 141 -33.94 -22.83 26.19
N PRO A 142 -34.96 -23.64 26.55
CA PRO A 142 -35.97 -24.04 25.60
C PRO A 142 -36.55 -22.75 24.98
N VAL A 143 -36.76 -22.80 23.67
CA VAL A 143 -37.46 -21.75 22.94
C VAL A 143 -38.86 -21.68 23.54
N ASP A 144 -39.12 -20.67 24.37
CA ASP A 144 -40.50 -20.31 24.72
C ASP A 144 -41.20 -19.93 23.41
N PRO A 145 -42.26 -20.64 23.00
CA PRO A 145 -42.99 -20.28 21.79
C PRO A 145 -43.60 -18.89 21.98
N ASP A 146 -43.39 -18.03 20.98
CA ASP A 146 -43.94 -16.67 20.96
C ASP A 146 -45.47 -16.73 21.19
N PRO A 147 -46.02 -16.06 22.23
CA PRO A 147 -47.44 -16.12 22.56
C PRO A 147 -48.35 -15.62 21.43
N ARG A 148 -47.82 -14.90 20.44
CA ARG A 148 -48.57 -14.50 19.24
C ARG A 148 -48.91 -15.67 18.31
N TYR A 149 -48.19 -16.77 18.41
CA TYR A 149 -48.35 -17.96 17.56
C TYR A 149 -48.92 -19.16 18.32
N ALA A 150 -49.32 -19.01 19.59
CA ALA A 150 -49.89 -20.09 20.39
C ALA A 150 -51.11 -20.76 19.73
N ASN A 151 -51.94 -19.99 19.01
CA ASN A 151 -53.09 -20.52 18.27
C ASN A 151 -52.72 -21.17 16.93
N PHE A 152 -51.55 -20.87 16.36
CA PHE A 152 -51.09 -21.45 15.10
C PHE A 152 -50.59 -22.89 15.31
N TYR A 153 -49.82 -23.12 16.37
CA TYR A 153 -49.32 -24.46 16.73
C TYR A 153 -50.40 -25.41 17.27
N ALA A 154 -51.55 -24.88 17.70
CA ALA A 154 -52.71 -25.70 18.08
C ALA A 154 -53.45 -26.29 16.86
N LEU A 155 -53.31 -25.66 15.69
CA LEU A 155 -53.98 -26.06 14.44
C LEU A 155 -53.10 -26.97 13.57
N PHE A 156 -51.78 -26.94 13.75
CA PHE A 156 -50.81 -27.72 12.97
C PHE A 156 -49.77 -28.38 13.88
N PRO A 157 -50.13 -29.47 14.59
CA PRO A 157 -49.24 -30.16 15.53
C PRO A 157 -48.05 -30.85 14.85
N GLU A 158 -48.02 -30.95 13.52
CA GLU A 158 -46.93 -31.60 12.78
C GLU A 158 -45.72 -30.69 12.51
N GLU A 159 -45.85 -29.37 12.67
CA GLU A 159 -44.74 -28.42 12.43
C GLU A 159 -43.89 -28.12 13.69
N ALA A 160 -44.17 -28.80 14.82
CA ALA A 160 -43.47 -28.62 16.09
C ALA A 160 -42.40 -29.71 16.34
N LYS A 161 -41.59 -30.05 15.33
CA LYS A 161 -40.42 -30.95 15.47
C LYS A 161 -39.13 -30.29 15.00
#